data_AF-A0A2Z2NWE3-F1
#
_entry.id   AF-A0A2Z2NWE3-F1
#
_cell.length_a   1.000
_cell.length_b   1.000
_cell.length_c   1.000
_cell.angle_alpha   90.00
_cell.angle_beta   90.00
_cell.angle_gamma   90.00
#
_symmetry.space_group_name_H-M   'P 1'
#
loop_
_entity.id
_entity.type
_entity.pdbx_description
1 polymer ?
#
loop_
_entity_poly.entity_id
_entity_poly.type
_entity_poly.pdbx_seq_one_letter_code
_entity_poly.pdbx_strand_id
1 'polypeptide(L)'
;MLTPVDFSTLTLAQKDALIVQLLEKVVALTRQVQGVQAQLKLNSRNSSKPPSSDGYKKRKSKSTRAKSSKRPGVQPGHPGKTLKATAHPDHIVDHAVEACTRCGLDLSTVPVPVPGFEARQVFDIPPIKNEATEHRAQIKACPCCQSRNKAAFPTHVNQSHRGSVRGYLRKYQMLPYARLKEGVADLSQIRLSQGTVNNILIRAYHHLAEFDTRVKAMVIDSKVARFDESALRVGNQLQWLPPSRLPITVDKSNADMEP
;
A
#
# COMPACT_ATOMS: atom_id res chain seq x y z
N MET A 1 45.19 31.43 -10.69
CA MET A 1 46.60 31.12 -10.37
C MET A 1 47.19 32.37 -9.75
N LEU A 2 47.64 32.30 -8.50
CA LEU A 2 48.29 33.43 -7.84
C LEU A 2 49.68 33.60 -8.48
N THR A 3 50.02 34.81 -8.91
CA THR A 3 51.38 35.12 -9.37
C THR A 3 52.35 34.85 -8.22
N PRO A 4 53.46 34.11 -8.44
CA PRO A 4 54.45 33.90 -7.39
C PRO A 4 55.02 35.26 -7.00
N VAL A 5 54.82 35.66 -5.74
CA VAL A 5 55.45 36.86 -5.20
C VAL A 5 56.92 36.49 -4.94
N ASP A 6 57.85 37.19 -5.58
CA ASP A 6 59.28 36.99 -5.33
C ASP A 6 59.69 37.73 -4.05
N PHE A 7 59.80 36.98 -2.95
CA PHE A 7 60.13 37.50 -1.63
C PHE A 7 61.58 37.99 -1.48
N SER A 8 62.44 37.76 -2.47
CA SER A 8 63.85 38.18 -2.43
C SER A 8 64.03 39.69 -2.68
N THR A 9 63.06 40.32 -3.35
CA THR A 9 63.08 41.75 -3.72
C THR A 9 62.43 42.68 -2.69
N LEU A 10 61.80 42.11 -1.66
CA LEU A 10 61.07 42.86 -0.64
C LEU A 10 61.98 43.28 0.52
N THR A 11 61.87 44.54 0.91
CA THR A 11 62.48 45.08 2.13
C THR A 11 61.87 44.45 3.38
N LEU A 12 62.56 44.52 4.53
CA LEU A 12 62.05 44.02 5.81
C LEU A 12 60.67 44.60 6.15
N ALA A 13 60.48 45.92 5.98
CA ALA A 13 59.20 46.58 6.25
C ALA A 13 58.06 46.07 5.35
N GLN A 14 58.35 45.75 4.08
CA GLN A 14 57.35 45.17 3.17
C GLN A 14 57.01 43.72 3.53
N LYS A 15 57.99 42.95 4.03
CA LYS A 15 57.76 41.60 4.55
C LYS A 15 56.90 41.63 5.81
N ASP A 16 57.16 42.55 6.74
CA ASP A 16 56.36 42.72 7.96
C ASP A 16 54.92 43.11 7.62
N ALA A 17 54.72 44.06 6.70
CA ALA A 17 53.39 44.44 6.23
C ALA A 17 52.63 43.27 5.58
N LEU A 18 53.32 42.42 4.81
CA LEU A 18 52.74 41.23 4.20
C LEU A 18 52.40 40.16 5.25
N ILE A 19 53.25 39.97 6.26
CA ILE A 19 52.98 39.05 7.38
C ILE A 19 51.71 39.48 8.12
N VAL A 20 51.54 40.77 8.41
CA VAL A 20 50.33 41.29 9.07
C VAL A 20 49.08 41.00 8.21
N GLN A 21 49.11 41.30 6.91
CA GLN A 21 47.98 41.04 6.01
C GLN A 21 47.65 39.54 5.87
N LEU A 22 48.67 38.68 5.86
CA LEU A 22 48.46 37.23 5.80
C LEU A 22 47.87 36.71 7.10
N LEU A 23 48.32 37.18 8.26
CA LEU A 23 47.75 36.82 9.56
C LEU A 23 46.28 37.24 9.66
N GLU A 24 45.92 38.44 9.22
CA GLU A 24 44.53 38.90 9.16
C GLU A 24 43.66 37.98 8.27
N LYS A 25 44.16 37.61 7.09
CA LYS A 25 43.45 36.68 6.19
C LYS A 25 43.32 35.29 6.79
N VAL A 26 44.35 34.78 7.47
CA VAL A 26 44.31 33.48 8.16
C VAL A 26 43.25 33.51 9.26
N VAL A 27 43.17 34.58 10.05
CA VAL A 27 42.14 34.74 11.09
C VAL A 27 40.74 34.79 10.46
N ALA A 28 40.55 35.58 9.40
CA ALA A 28 39.26 35.71 8.73
C ALA A 28 38.78 34.38 8.12
N LEU A 29 39.67 33.66 7.42
CA LEU A 29 39.37 32.36 6.83
C LEU A 29 39.12 31.29 7.89
N THR A 30 39.90 31.30 8.97
CA THR A 30 39.69 30.36 10.09
C THR A 30 38.32 30.57 10.71
N ARG A 31 37.90 31.83 10.90
CA ARG A 31 36.56 32.17 11.42
C ARG A 31 35.44 31.70 10.47
N GLN A 32 35.62 31.87 9.15
CA GLN A 32 34.66 31.38 8.17
C GLN A 32 34.55 29.86 8.16
N VAL A 33 35.68 29.15 8.19
CA VAL A 33 35.70 27.68 8.24
C VAL A 33 35.02 27.19 9.50
N GLN A 34 35.31 27.79 10.66
CA GLN A 34 34.63 27.45 11.91
C GLN A 34 33.12 27.70 11.85
N GLY A 35 32.69 28.82 11.27
CA GLY A 35 31.26 29.13 11.09
C GLY A 35 30.54 28.14 10.18
N VAL A 36 31.12 27.80 9.04
CA VAL A 36 30.54 26.81 8.10
C VAL A 36 30.52 25.42 8.72
N GLN A 37 31.59 25.01 9.41
CA GLN A 37 31.64 23.73 10.13
C GLN A 37 30.62 23.67 11.27
N ALA A 38 30.42 24.77 12.00
CA ALA A 38 29.39 24.86 13.03
C ALA A 38 27.99 24.68 12.42
N GLN A 39 27.69 25.36 11.31
CA GLN A 39 26.41 25.22 10.61
C GLN A 39 26.16 23.79 10.10
N LEU A 40 27.19 23.10 9.59
CA LEU A 40 27.11 21.72 9.13
C LEU A 40 26.95 20.70 10.27
N LYS A 41 27.36 21.03 11.49
CA LYS A 41 27.20 20.19 12.68
C LYS A 41 25.82 20.34 13.35
N LEU A 42 25.00 21.29 12.92
CA LEU A 42 23.64 21.47 13.46
C LEU A 42 22.70 20.38 12.93
N ASN A 43 21.93 19.77 13.82
CA ASN A 43 20.87 18.80 13.59
C ASN A 43 19.67 19.13 14.51
N SER A 44 18.55 18.43 14.34
CA SER A 44 17.33 18.66 15.15
C SER A 44 17.46 18.45 16.66
N ARG A 45 18.57 17.89 17.16
CA ARG A 45 18.81 17.68 18.60
C ARG A 45 19.72 18.74 19.24
N ASN A 46 20.53 19.44 18.45
CA ASN A 46 21.41 20.52 18.95
C ASN A 46 21.06 21.89 18.37
N SER A 47 19.93 21.99 17.66
CA SER A 47 19.37 23.23 17.16
C SER A 47 17.84 23.12 17.16
N SER A 48 17.14 24.24 17.34
CA SER A 48 15.66 24.32 17.27
C SER A 48 15.10 24.05 15.86
N LYS A 49 15.85 23.36 15.00
CA LYS A 49 15.42 22.94 13.67
C LYS A 49 14.50 21.73 13.80
N PRO A 50 13.38 21.69 13.06
CA PRO A 50 12.46 20.57 13.14
C PRO A 50 13.12 19.27 12.62
N PRO A 51 12.79 18.09 13.18
CA PRO A 51 13.34 16.78 12.76
C PRO A 51 13.13 16.45 11.28
N SER A 52 12.20 17.13 10.61
CA SER A 52 11.97 17.02 9.17
C SER A 52 13.14 17.52 8.34
N SER A 53 13.93 18.48 8.84
CA SER A 53 15.05 19.14 8.14
C SER A 53 16.34 18.32 8.08
N ASP A 54 16.47 17.23 8.84
CA ASP A 54 17.68 16.37 8.88
C ASP A 54 17.88 15.47 7.63
N GLY A 55 16.98 15.54 6.64
CA GLY A 55 17.12 14.83 5.36
C GLY A 55 17.15 13.29 5.48
N TYR A 56 17.94 12.63 4.62
CA TYR A 56 18.11 11.16 4.62
C TYR A 56 19.18 10.65 5.60
N LYS A 57 19.89 11.55 6.29
CA LYS A 57 20.82 11.20 7.38
C LYS A 57 20.09 10.92 8.70
N LYS A 58 18.75 10.83 8.69
CA LYS A 58 17.97 10.34 9.81
C LYS A 58 18.46 8.95 10.20
N ARG A 59 19.01 8.83 11.41
CA ARG A 59 19.28 7.51 12.00
C ARG A 59 17.99 6.71 11.97
N LYS A 60 18.08 5.42 11.63
CA LYS A 60 16.97 4.47 11.78
C LYS A 60 16.32 4.74 13.13
N SER A 61 14.99 4.91 13.14
CA SER A 61 14.25 5.11 14.38
C SER A 61 14.68 4.01 15.36
N LYS A 62 15.28 4.42 16.48
CA LYS A 62 15.46 3.50 17.59
C LYS A 62 14.05 3.15 18.01
N SER A 63 13.69 1.87 17.87
CA SER A 63 12.43 1.35 18.36
C SER A 63 12.22 1.86 19.79
N THR A 64 11.23 2.74 19.99
CA THR A 64 10.78 3.18 21.32
C THR A 64 10.10 2.05 22.09
N ARG A 65 9.83 0.92 21.42
CA ARG A 65 9.36 -0.30 22.07
C ARG A 65 10.41 -0.77 23.08
N ALA A 66 10.09 -0.63 24.37
CA ALA A 66 10.79 -1.34 25.42
C ALA A 66 10.78 -2.84 25.11
N LYS A 67 11.86 -3.56 25.45
CA LYS A 67 11.87 -5.03 25.36
C LYS A 67 10.69 -5.57 26.18
N SER A 68 9.68 -6.07 25.48
CA SER A 68 8.52 -6.67 26.11
C SER A 68 8.94 -8.02 26.69
N SER A 69 8.71 -8.22 27.99
CA SER A 69 8.84 -9.53 28.63
C SER A 69 7.76 -10.53 28.17
N LYS A 70 6.73 -10.05 27.47
CA LYS A 70 5.70 -10.89 26.87
C LYS A 70 6.29 -11.73 25.75
N ARG A 71 6.10 -13.05 25.86
CA ARG A 71 6.47 -14.01 24.81
C ARG A 71 5.78 -13.64 23.48
N PRO A 72 6.45 -13.82 22.33
CA PRO A 72 5.79 -13.73 21.03
C PRO A 72 4.60 -14.68 20.99
N GLY A 73 3.41 -14.17 20.68
CA GLY A 73 2.18 -14.96 20.61
C GLY A 73 0.98 -14.29 21.26
N VAL A 74 -0.17 -14.94 21.12
CA VAL A 74 -1.43 -14.56 21.78
C VAL A 74 -1.21 -14.52 23.30
N GLN A 75 -1.56 -13.39 23.91
CA GLN A 75 -1.52 -13.24 25.36
C GLN A 75 -2.65 -14.06 26.00
N PRO A 76 -2.45 -14.61 27.21
CA PRO A 76 -3.51 -15.24 27.98
C PRO A 76 -4.72 -14.31 28.09
N GLY A 77 -5.91 -14.79 27.73
CA GLY A 77 -7.17 -14.02 27.77
C GLY A 77 -7.67 -13.45 26.44
N HIS A 78 -6.91 -13.57 25.33
CA HIS A 78 -7.50 -13.29 24.02
C HIS A 78 -8.49 -14.39 23.61
N PRO A 79 -9.74 -14.06 23.28
CA PRO A 79 -10.69 -15.05 22.78
C PRO A 79 -10.16 -15.62 21.46
N GLY A 80 -9.86 -16.91 21.46
CA GLY A 80 -9.47 -17.62 20.25
C GLY A 80 -10.61 -17.58 19.23
N LYS A 81 -10.30 -17.18 17.99
CA LYS A 81 -11.20 -17.37 16.86
C LYS A 81 -10.85 -18.70 16.18
N THR A 82 -11.17 -19.80 16.83
CA THR A 82 -11.04 -21.13 16.22
C THR A 82 -12.08 -21.24 15.10
N LEU A 83 -11.65 -21.77 13.95
CA LEU A 83 -12.53 -22.04 12.82
C LEU A 83 -13.65 -22.99 13.29
N LYS A 84 -14.90 -22.53 13.22
CA LYS A 84 -16.05 -23.31 13.67
C LYS A 84 -16.54 -24.20 12.53
N ALA A 85 -16.97 -25.41 12.86
CA ALA A 85 -17.67 -26.26 11.91
C ALA A 85 -18.94 -25.56 11.40
N THR A 86 -19.20 -25.67 10.10
CA THR A 86 -20.43 -25.21 9.45
C THR A 86 -21.53 -26.26 9.57
N ALA A 87 -22.78 -25.83 9.76
CA ALA A 87 -23.93 -26.73 9.72
C ALA A 87 -24.23 -27.24 8.30
N HIS A 88 -23.77 -26.52 7.28
CA HIS A 88 -24.02 -26.83 5.87
C HIS A 88 -22.69 -26.80 5.12
N PRO A 89 -21.95 -27.93 5.06
CA PRO A 89 -20.75 -28.04 4.23
C PRO A 89 -21.13 -28.14 2.75
N ASP A 90 -20.27 -27.63 1.87
CA ASP A 90 -20.49 -27.65 0.41
C ASP A 90 -20.50 -29.09 -0.15
N HIS A 91 -19.74 -29.98 0.46
CA HIS A 91 -19.63 -31.39 0.10
C HIS A 91 -19.61 -32.27 1.36
N ILE A 92 -20.30 -33.40 1.32
CA ILE A 92 -20.28 -34.44 2.36
C ILE A 92 -19.72 -35.70 1.73
N VAL A 93 -18.70 -36.29 2.35
CA VAL A 93 -18.10 -37.56 1.94
C VAL A 93 -18.22 -38.51 3.11
N ASP A 94 -19.08 -39.51 2.97
CA ASP A 94 -19.27 -40.53 3.98
C ASP A 94 -18.18 -41.61 3.86
N HIS A 95 -17.63 -42.01 5.00
CA HIS A 95 -16.66 -43.09 5.10
C HIS A 95 -17.33 -44.32 5.72
N ALA A 96 -17.68 -45.30 4.89
CA ALA A 96 -18.35 -46.51 5.33
C ALA A 96 -17.40 -47.44 6.11
N VAL A 97 -17.95 -48.12 7.11
CA VAL A 97 -17.24 -49.22 7.80
C VAL A 97 -17.63 -50.50 7.10
N GLU A 98 -16.71 -51.09 6.35
CA GLU A 98 -16.97 -52.30 5.56
C GLU A 98 -16.78 -53.59 6.38
N ALA A 99 -15.93 -53.58 7.40
CA ALA A 99 -15.65 -54.77 8.19
C ALA A 99 -15.43 -54.46 9.67
N CYS A 100 -15.84 -55.40 10.52
CA CYS A 100 -15.57 -55.33 11.95
C CYS A 100 -14.07 -55.51 12.22
N THR A 101 -13.45 -54.56 12.91
CA THR A 101 -12.01 -54.61 13.26
C THR A 101 -11.64 -55.75 14.20
N ARG A 102 -12.62 -56.40 14.86
CA ARG A 102 -12.39 -57.49 15.83
C ARG A 102 -12.58 -58.88 15.23
N CYS A 103 -13.67 -59.11 14.49
CA CYS A 103 -14.02 -60.44 13.97
C CYS A 103 -13.98 -60.52 12.44
N GLY A 104 -13.77 -59.42 11.72
CA GLY A 104 -13.72 -59.39 10.26
C GLY A 104 -15.06 -59.57 9.56
N LEU A 105 -16.19 -59.61 10.31
CA LEU A 105 -17.52 -59.70 9.72
C LEU A 105 -17.78 -58.50 8.80
N ASP A 106 -18.36 -58.77 7.64
CA ASP A 106 -18.79 -57.76 6.68
C ASP A 106 -19.95 -56.91 7.27
N LEU A 107 -19.75 -55.60 7.29
CA LEU A 107 -20.67 -54.59 7.80
C LEU A 107 -21.26 -53.72 6.68
N SER A 108 -20.91 -53.96 5.41
CA SER A 108 -21.37 -53.17 4.26
C SER A 108 -22.89 -53.09 4.12
N THR A 109 -23.61 -54.11 4.60
CA THR A 109 -25.08 -54.20 4.56
C THR A 109 -25.76 -53.80 5.86
N VAL A 110 -24.99 -53.54 6.93
CA VAL A 110 -25.55 -53.16 8.23
C VAL A 110 -25.96 -51.69 8.19
N PRO A 111 -27.21 -51.34 8.54
CA PRO A 111 -27.68 -49.96 8.49
C PRO A 111 -26.99 -49.10 9.56
N VAL A 112 -26.70 -47.85 9.19
CA VAL A 112 -26.10 -46.85 10.10
C VAL A 112 -27.14 -46.41 11.14
N PRO A 113 -26.88 -46.54 12.45
CA PRO A 113 -27.81 -46.09 13.50
C PRO A 113 -27.85 -44.56 13.62
N VAL A 114 -28.77 -44.01 14.42
CA VAL A 114 -28.85 -42.56 14.68
C VAL A 114 -28.49 -42.26 16.14
N PRO A 115 -27.53 -41.35 16.44
CA PRO A 115 -26.58 -40.71 15.52
C PRO A 115 -25.42 -41.65 15.17
N GLY A 116 -25.18 -41.88 13.87
CA GLY A 116 -24.19 -42.86 13.39
C GLY A 116 -22.96 -42.26 12.74
N PHE A 117 -22.78 -40.94 12.83
CA PHE A 117 -21.69 -40.23 12.17
C PHE A 117 -20.91 -39.35 13.16
N GLU A 118 -19.58 -39.47 13.14
CA GLU A 118 -18.65 -38.47 13.68
C GLU A 118 -18.15 -37.61 12.51
N ALA A 119 -18.40 -36.30 12.56
CA ALA A 119 -18.03 -35.39 11.47
C ALA A 119 -16.75 -34.59 11.80
N ARG A 120 -15.83 -34.51 10.82
CA ARG A 120 -14.70 -33.58 10.83
C ARG A 120 -14.72 -32.77 9.53
N GLN A 121 -14.49 -31.46 9.63
CA GLN A 121 -14.53 -30.57 8.47
C GLN A 121 -13.15 -30.03 8.15
N VAL A 122 -12.82 -30.09 6.86
CA VAL A 122 -11.62 -29.49 6.28
C VAL A 122 -12.07 -28.31 5.44
N PHE A 123 -11.50 -27.13 5.70
CA PHE A 123 -11.76 -25.93 4.92
C PHE A 123 -10.56 -25.67 4.01
N ASP A 124 -10.79 -25.75 2.71
CA ASP A 124 -9.79 -25.47 1.69
C ASP A 124 -10.37 -24.54 0.61
N ILE A 125 -9.50 -23.87 -0.12
CA ILE A 125 -9.88 -23.04 -1.26
C ILE A 125 -9.92 -23.96 -2.50
N PRO A 126 -11.07 -24.16 -3.15
CA PRO A 126 -11.13 -25.00 -4.34
C PRO A 126 -10.23 -24.41 -5.44
N PRO A 127 -9.79 -25.22 -6.42
CA PRO A 127 -8.94 -24.74 -7.50
C PRO A 127 -9.54 -23.51 -8.18
N ILE A 128 -8.81 -22.39 -8.15
CA ILE A 128 -9.25 -21.12 -8.75
C ILE A 128 -9.17 -21.27 -10.27
N LYS A 129 -10.33 -21.41 -10.92
CA LYS A 129 -10.45 -21.54 -12.38
C LYS A 129 -10.90 -20.21 -13.00
N ASN A 130 -10.41 -19.92 -14.19
CA ASN A 130 -10.98 -18.84 -15.00
C ASN A 130 -12.09 -19.38 -15.88
N GLU A 131 -13.17 -18.63 -15.92
CA GLU A 131 -14.25 -18.86 -16.87
C GLU A 131 -14.11 -17.85 -18.02
N ALA A 132 -14.01 -18.37 -19.25
CA ALA A 132 -13.99 -17.57 -20.45
C ALA A 132 -15.36 -17.67 -21.13
N THR A 133 -16.03 -16.53 -21.30
CA THR A 133 -17.29 -16.44 -22.05
C THR A 133 -17.02 -15.88 -23.43
N GLU A 134 -17.21 -16.69 -24.46
CA GLU A 134 -17.13 -16.23 -25.86
C GLU A 134 -18.48 -15.65 -26.29
N HIS A 135 -18.52 -14.35 -26.56
CA HIS A 135 -19.69 -13.72 -27.16
C HIS A 135 -19.57 -13.78 -28.68
N ARG A 136 -20.55 -14.42 -29.36
CA ARG A 136 -20.57 -14.58 -30.82
C ARG A 136 -21.66 -13.71 -31.44
N ALA A 137 -21.30 -12.97 -32.50
CA ALA A 137 -22.24 -12.22 -33.31
C ALA A 137 -22.44 -12.92 -34.66
N GLN A 138 -23.70 -13.22 -35.00
CA GLN A 138 -24.02 -13.81 -36.30
C GLN A 138 -23.74 -12.83 -37.44
N ILE A 139 -23.28 -13.37 -38.56
CA ILE A 139 -23.07 -12.63 -39.81
C ILE A 139 -23.85 -13.37 -40.90
N LYS A 140 -24.75 -12.67 -41.59
CA LYS A 140 -25.58 -13.23 -42.66
C LYS A 140 -25.50 -12.32 -43.89
N ALA A 141 -25.51 -12.91 -45.08
CA ALA A 141 -25.69 -12.17 -46.33
C ALA A 141 -27.18 -12.15 -46.70
N CYS A 142 -27.73 -11.01 -47.16
CA CYS A 142 -29.09 -11.02 -47.71
C CYS A 142 -29.09 -11.82 -49.01
N PRO A 143 -29.98 -12.81 -49.20
CA PRO A 143 -30.11 -13.48 -50.50
C PRO A 143 -30.61 -12.51 -51.60
N CYS A 144 -31.25 -11.41 -51.21
CA CYS A 144 -31.84 -10.42 -52.09
C CYS A 144 -30.84 -9.46 -52.76
N CYS A 145 -29.89 -8.93 -51.97
CA CYS A 145 -28.99 -7.86 -52.39
C CYS A 145 -27.53 -8.14 -52.02
N GLN A 146 -27.24 -9.34 -51.51
CA GLN A 146 -25.94 -9.80 -51.04
C GLN A 146 -25.32 -8.94 -49.91
N SER A 147 -26.10 -8.01 -49.32
CA SER A 147 -25.61 -7.16 -48.24
C SER A 147 -25.23 -7.97 -47.00
N ARG A 148 -24.07 -7.68 -46.43
CA ARG A 148 -23.54 -8.37 -45.26
C ARG A 148 -24.07 -7.71 -43.98
N ASN A 149 -24.91 -8.43 -43.26
CA ASN A 149 -25.52 -7.99 -42.01
C ASN A 149 -24.83 -8.68 -40.83
N LYS A 150 -24.37 -7.90 -39.84
CA LYS A 150 -23.70 -8.39 -38.64
C LYS A 150 -24.51 -7.99 -37.40
N ALA A 151 -24.77 -8.95 -36.51
CA ALA A 151 -25.38 -8.67 -35.22
C ALA A 151 -24.47 -7.78 -34.36
N ALA A 152 -25.04 -6.81 -33.66
CA ALA A 152 -24.30 -5.95 -32.75
C ALA A 152 -24.00 -6.68 -31.43
N PHE A 153 -22.83 -6.40 -30.85
CA PHE A 153 -22.54 -6.82 -29.48
C PHE A 153 -23.15 -5.83 -28.48
N PRO A 154 -23.64 -6.31 -27.33
CA PRO A 154 -23.97 -5.43 -26.21
C PRO A 154 -22.76 -4.57 -25.81
N THR A 155 -23.00 -3.32 -25.40
CA THR A 155 -21.93 -2.36 -25.04
C THR A 155 -20.97 -2.86 -23.96
N HIS A 156 -21.45 -3.76 -23.10
CA HIS A 156 -20.70 -4.32 -21.98
C HIS A 156 -19.78 -5.51 -22.35
N VAL A 157 -19.81 -5.98 -23.60
CA VAL A 157 -19.07 -7.16 -24.11
C VAL A 157 -17.70 -6.77 -24.69
N ASN A 158 -17.38 -5.48 -24.80
CA ASN A 158 -16.10 -5.01 -25.34
C ASN A 158 -14.91 -5.14 -24.37
N GLN A 159 -15.09 -5.72 -23.18
CA GLN A 159 -14.09 -5.65 -22.12
C GLN A 159 -13.67 -7.02 -21.62
N SER A 160 -12.45 -7.41 -22.01
CA SER A 160 -11.83 -8.72 -21.76
C SER A 160 -11.59 -9.07 -20.28
N HIS A 161 -11.69 -8.13 -19.34
CA HIS A 161 -11.35 -8.40 -17.93
C HIS A 161 -12.28 -7.67 -16.96
N ARG A 162 -13.23 -8.41 -16.36
CA ARG A 162 -13.97 -8.02 -15.15
C ARG A 162 -13.18 -8.53 -13.95
N GLY A 163 -12.87 -7.71 -12.96
CA GLY A 163 -12.00 -8.14 -11.86
C GLY A 163 -12.03 -7.23 -10.66
N SER A 164 -13.17 -7.19 -9.97
CA SER A 164 -13.37 -6.46 -8.71
C SER A 164 -12.32 -6.83 -7.65
N VAL A 165 -12.02 -8.12 -7.50
CA VAL A 165 -11.02 -8.64 -6.54
C VAL A 165 -9.64 -8.05 -6.78
N ARG A 166 -9.23 -7.85 -8.04
CA ARG A 166 -7.91 -7.28 -8.38
C ARG A 166 -7.80 -5.82 -7.95
N GLY A 167 -8.88 -5.06 -8.10
CA GLY A 167 -8.95 -3.68 -7.60
C GLY A 167 -8.85 -3.61 -6.08
N TYR A 168 -9.56 -4.49 -5.39
CA TYR A 168 -9.49 -4.64 -3.93
C TYR A 168 -8.07 -4.99 -3.45
N LEU A 169 -7.43 -6.00 -4.06
CA LEU A 169 -6.07 -6.40 -3.73
C LEU A 169 -5.05 -5.26 -3.91
N ARG A 170 -5.23 -4.43 -4.95
CA ARG A 170 -4.34 -3.29 -5.20
C ARG A 170 -4.56 -2.13 -4.22
N LYS A 171 -5.82 -1.78 -3.95
CA LYS A 171 -6.19 -0.57 -3.20
C LYS A 171 -6.30 -0.81 -1.71
N TYR A 172 -6.98 -1.88 -1.31
CA TYR A 172 -7.21 -2.19 0.10
C TYR A 172 -6.07 -3.03 0.69
N GLN A 173 -5.68 -4.11 0.02
CA GLN A 173 -4.54 -4.94 0.45
C GLN A 173 -3.17 -4.33 0.08
N MET A 174 -3.18 -3.17 -0.60
CA MET A 174 -2.00 -2.38 -0.96
C MET A 174 -0.91 -3.14 -1.72
N LEU A 175 -1.25 -4.20 -2.45
CA LEU A 175 -0.26 -4.99 -3.18
C LEU A 175 0.40 -4.16 -4.30
N PRO A 176 1.74 -4.08 -4.37
CA PRO A 176 2.44 -3.44 -5.48
C PRO A 176 2.09 -4.10 -6.82
N TYR A 177 2.20 -3.36 -7.93
CA TYR A 177 1.84 -3.86 -9.27
C TYR A 177 2.53 -5.18 -9.63
N ALA A 178 3.83 -5.30 -9.36
CA ALA A 178 4.58 -6.54 -9.63
C ALA A 178 4.01 -7.73 -8.86
N ARG A 179 3.84 -7.58 -7.54
CA ARG A 179 3.30 -8.62 -6.65
C ARG A 179 1.86 -9.01 -6.99
N LEU A 180 1.04 -8.04 -7.40
CA LEU A 180 -0.32 -8.34 -7.84
C LEU A 180 -0.31 -9.15 -9.15
N LYS A 181 0.55 -8.80 -10.11
CA LYS A 181 0.66 -9.54 -11.37
C LYS A 181 1.12 -10.98 -11.14
N GLU A 182 2.13 -11.16 -10.28
CA GLU A 182 2.61 -12.48 -9.83
C GLU A 182 1.48 -13.27 -9.17
N GLY A 183 0.87 -12.72 -8.11
CA GLY A 183 -0.17 -13.44 -7.37
C GLY A 183 -1.40 -13.79 -8.23
N VAL A 184 -1.79 -12.93 -9.17
CA VAL A 184 -2.87 -13.28 -10.11
C VAL A 184 -2.44 -14.37 -11.09
N ALA A 185 -1.20 -14.35 -11.58
CA ALA A 185 -0.70 -15.41 -12.46
C ALA A 185 -0.59 -16.75 -11.73
N ASP A 186 -0.13 -16.75 -10.48
CA ASP A 186 0.03 -17.98 -9.69
C ASP A 186 -1.34 -18.60 -9.33
N LEU A 187 -2.29 -17.77 -8.90
CA LEU A 187 -3.61 -18.23 -8.46
C LEU A 187 -4.54 -18.56 -9.63
N SER A 188 -4.45 -17.81 -10.73
CA SER A 188 -5.43 -17.91 -11.82
C SER A 188 -4.81 -18.22 -13.17
N GLN A 189 -3.50 -18.35 -13.32
CA GLN A 189 -2.84 -18.56 -14.63
C GLN A 189 -3.05 -17.42 -15.64
N ILE A 190 -3.64 -16.28 -15.25
CA ILE A 190 -3.78 -15.07 -16.08
C ILE A 190 -2.59 -14.16 -15.86
N ARG A 191 -1.87 -13.86 -16.94
CA ARG A 191 -0.84 -12.82 -16.94
C ARG A 191 -1.46 -11.47 -17.24
N LEU A 192 -1.44 -10.58 -16.24
CA LEU A 192 -1.91 -9.21 -16.40
C LEU A 192 -0.78 -8.28 -16.84
N SER A 193 -1.10 -7.32 -17.71
CA SER A 193 -0.26 -6.14 -17.89
C SER A 193 -0.53 -5.12 -16.78
N GLN A 194 0.43 -4.22 -16.53
CA GLN A 194 0.22 -3.10 -15.62
C GLN A 194 -0.91 -2.17 -16.11
N GLY A 195 -1.01 -1.97 -17.43
CA GLY A 195 -2.10 -1.20 -18.04
C GLY A 195 -3.47 -1.80 -17.77
N THR A 196 -3.59 -3.14 -17.81
CA THR A 196 -4.84 -3.84 -17.48
C THR A 196 -5.26 -3.58 -16.04
N VAL A 197 -4.32 -3.65 -15.09
CA VAL A 197 -4.59 -3.32 -13.67
C VAL A 197 -5.03 -1.87 -13.53
N ASN A 198 -4.34 -0.93 -14.20
CA ASN A 198 -4.70 0.48 -14.18
C ASN A 198 -6.13 0.72 -14.74
N ASN A 199 -6.49 0.07 -15.84
CA ASN A 199 -7.83 0.16 -16.42
C ASN A 199 -8.91 -0.44 -15.51
N ILE A 200 -8.60 -1.50 -14.75
CA ILE A 200 -9.49 -2.00 -13.69
C ILE A 200 -9.71 -0.92 -12.62
N LEU A 201 -8.65 -0.25 -12.17
CA LEU A 201 -8.75 0.79 -11.16
C LEU A 201 -9.51 2.03 -11.63
N ILE A 202 -9.28 2.49 -12.86
CA ILE A 202 -9.99 3.62 -13.45
C ILE A 202 -11.49 3.31 -13.53
N ARG A 203 -11.86 2.10 -13.99
CA ARG A 203 -13.27 1.68 -14.01
C ARG A 203 -13.88 1.65 -12.61
N ALA A 204 -13.17 1.08 -11.63
CA ALA A 204 -13.62 1.06 -10.24
C ALA A 204 -13.82 2.49 -9.69
N TYR A 205 -12.94 3.43 -10.03
CA TYR A 205 -13.09 4.83 -9.68
C TYR A 205 -14.37 5.44 -10.25
N HIS A 206 -14.66 5.23 -11.54
CA HIS A 206 -15.89 5.74 -12.15
C HIS A 206 -17.16 5.11 -11.54
N HIS A 207 -17.13 3.82 -11.19
CA HIS A 207 -18.25 3.18 -10.49
C HIS A 207 -18.49 3.73 -9.08
N LEU A 208 -17.48 4.34 -8.45
CA LEU A 208 -17.59 4.97 -7.14
C LEU A 208 -18.03 6.44 -7.22
N ALA A 209 -18.33 6.99 -8.41
CA ALA A 209 -18.69 8.39 -8.57
C ALA A 209 -19.91 8.79 -7.70
N GLU A 210 -20.98 8.00 -7.71
CA GLU A 210 -22.16 8.27 -6.88
C GLU A 210 -21.89 8.14 -5.38
N PHE A 211 -21.00 7.21 -5.00
CA PHE A 211 -20.56 7.06 -3.62
C PHE A 211 -19.77 8.29 -3.17
N ASP A 212 -18.83 8.76 -3.99
CA ASP A 212 -18.04 9.98 -3.75
C ASP A 212 -18.95 11.20 -3.59
N THR A 213 -19.95 11.37 -4.46
CA THR A 213 -20.95 12.44 -4.34
C THR A 213 -21.72 12.36 -3.01
N ARG A 214 -22.20 11.17 -2.62
CA ARG A 214 -22.93 11.00 -1.36
C ARG A 214 -22.07 11.26 -0.13
N VAL A 215 -20.85 10.73 -0.10
CA VAL A 215 -19.91 10.95 1.03
C VAL A 215 -19.57 12.44 1.15
N LYS A 216 -19.34 13.14 0.05
CA LYS A 216 -19.11 14.60 0.07
C LYS A 216 -20.30 15.35 0.66
N ALA A 217 -21.53 15.01 0.26
CA ALA A 217 -22.73 15.62 0.82
C ALA A 217 -22.85 15.36 2.33
N MET A 218 -22.60 14.12 2.78
CA MET A 218 -22.61 13.78 4.21
C MET A 218 -21.54 14.52 5.02
N VAL A 219 -20.35 14.72 4.45
CA VAL A 219 -19.28 15.48 5.12
C VAL A 219 -19.63 16.96 5.22
N ILE A 220 -20.27 17.54 4.19
CA ILE A 220 -20.73 18.94 4.18
C ILE A 220 -21.84 19.17 5.22
N ASP A 221 -22.77 18.23 5.36
CA ASP A 221 -23.89 18.30 6.31
C ASP A 221 -23.46 17.98 7.76
N SER A 222 -22.26 17.40 7.94
CA SER A 222 -21.79 17.04 9.28
C SER A 222 -21.49 18.27 10.13
N LYS A 223 -22.06 18.31 11.34
CA LYS A 223 -21.77 19.34 12.36
C LYS A 223 -20.28 19.41 12.73
N VAL A 224 -19.57 18.29 12.65
CA VAL A 224 -18.14 18.18 12.96
C VAL A 224 -17.48 17.25 11.96
N ALA A 225 -16.49 17.76 11.23
CA ALA A 225 -15.64 16.96 10.36
C ALA A 225 -14.20 16.98 10.90
N ARG A 226 -13.70 15.81 11.34
CA ARG A 226 -12.32 15.65 11.79
C ARG A 226 -11.47 15.19 10.63
N PHE A 227 -10.35 15.86 10.48
CA PHE A 227 -9.47 15.75 9.33
C PHE A 227 -8.06 15.44 9.81
N ASP A 228 -7.43 14.41 9.24
CA ASP A 228 -6.05 14.05 9.53
C ASP A 228 -5.17 14.36 8.30
N GLU A 229 -4.06 15.07 8.52
CA GLU A 229 -3.15 15.44 7.45
C GLU A 229 -2.19 14.30 7.15
N SER A 230 -2.27 13.77 5.93
CA SER A 230 -1.35 12.74 5.44
C SER A 230 -0.32 13.34 4.49
N ALA A 231 0.95 13.28 4.88
CA ALA A 231 2.06 13.61 4.00
C ALA A 231 2.39 12.44 3.06
N LEU A 232 2.53 12.72 1.77
CA LEU A 232 3.06 11.79 0.77
C LEU A 232 4.16 12.45 -0.06
N ARG A 233 4.97 11.63 -0.75
CA ARG A 233 5.94 12.14 -1.72
C ARG A 233 5.50 11.83 -3.14
N VAL A 234 5.43 12.86 -3.96
CA VAL A 234 5.17 12.77 -5.40
C VAL A 234 6.38 13.36 -6.11
N GLY A 235 7.08 12.56 -6.92
CA GLY A 235 8.26 13.04 -7.66
C GLY A 235 9.35 13.65 -6.77
N ASN A 236 9.66 13.01 -5.63
CA ASN A 236 10.60 13.51 -4.60
C ASN A 236 10.21 14.79 -3.87
N GLN A 237 9.08 15.42 -4.19
CA GLN A 237 8.55 16.56 -3.46
C GLN A 237 7.57 16.06 -2.39
N LEU A 238 7.68 16.64 -1.18
CA LEU A 238 6.69 16.40 -0.12
C LEU A 238 5.41 17.16 -0.49
N GLN A 239 4.32 16.41 -0.64
CA GLN A 239 2.99 16.95 -0.81
C GLN A 239 2.16 16.56 0.41
N TRP A 240 1.56 17.56 1.04
CA TRP A 240 0.54 17.35 2.05
C TRP A 240 -0.77 17.11 1.30
N LEU A 241 -1.48 16.03 1.58
CA LEU A 241 -2.88 15.92 1.18
C LEU A 241 -3.65 16.89 2.07
N PRO A 242 -4.12 18.04 1.55
CA PRO A 242 -4.99 18.88 2.34
C PRO A 242 -6.26 18.09 2.62
N PRO A 243 -6.80 18.20 3.85
CA PRO A 243 -7.90 17.36 4.28
C PRO A 243 -9.20 17.56 3.49
N SER A 244 -9.31 18.63 2.72
CA SER A 244 -10.33 18.73 1.68
C SER A 244 -9.89 19.63 0.52
N ARG A 245 -10.32 19.27 -0.69
CA ARG A 245 -10.52 20.20 -1.81
C ARG A 245 -11.95 20.76 -1.79
N LEU A 246 -12.54 20.88 -0.61
CA LEU A 246 -13.86 21.50 -0.40
C LEU A 246 -13.59 22.87 0.23
N PRO A 247 -14.26 23.93 -0.23
CA PRO A 247 -14.13 25.24 0.39
C PRO A 247 -14.83 25.19 1.75
N ILE A 248 -14.12 24.79 2.79
CA ILE A 248 -14.61 24.81 4.16
C ILE A 248 -13.61 25.62 4.96
N THR A 249 -14.04 26.80 5.40
CA THR A 249 -13.32 27.65 6.35
C THR A 249 -13.16 26.89 7.67
N VAL A 250 -11.91 26.54 8.00
CA VAL A 250 -11.56 25.96 9.29
C VAL A 250 -11.53 27.11 10.30
N ASP A 251 -12.50 27.16 11.21
CA ASP A 251 -12.47 28.04 12.36
C ASP A 251 -11.42 27.51 13.36
N LYS A 252 -10.38 28.31 13.63
CA LYS A 252 -9.27 27.98 14.53
C LYS A 252 -9.50 28.48 15.95
N SER A 253 -10.75 28.49 16.42
CA SER A 253 -11.10 28.89 17.79
C SER A 253 -11.44 27.67 18.65
N ASN A 254 -10.43 26.93 19.11
CA ASN A 254 -10.45 26.14 20.37
C ASN A 254 -9.20 25.27 20.51
N ALA A 255 -8.05 25.91 20.64
CA ALA A 255 -6.83 25.24 21.08
C ALA A 255 -6.20 25.98 22.27
N ASP A 256 -7.04 26.45 23.21
CA ASP A 256 -6.61 26.92 24.53
C ASP A 256 -7.70 26.59 25.55
N MET A 257 -7.41 25.60 26.41
CA MET A 257 -8.07 25.12 27.65
C MET A 257 -8.02 23.59 27.64
N GLU A 258 -7.44 22.83 28.55
CA GLU A 258 -6.73 22.94 29.85
C GLU A 258 -6.47 21.45 30.25
N PRO A 259 -5.81 21.11 31.37
CA PRO A 259 -4.62 21.67 32.03
C PRO A 259 -3.36 20.79 31.84
#